data_AF-A0A0D6LN87-F1
#
_entry.id   AF-A0A0D6LN87-F1
#
_cell.length_a   1.000
_cell.length_b   1.000
_cell.length_c   1.000
_cell.angle_alpha   90.00
_cell.angle_beta   90.00
_cell.angle_gamma   90.00
#
_symmetry.space_group_name_H-M   'P 1'
#
loop_
_entity.id
_entity.type
_entity.pdbx_description
1 polymer ?
#
loop_
_entity_poly.entity_id
_entity_poly.type
_entity_poly.pdbx_seq_one_letter_code
_entity_poly.pdbx_strand_id
1 'polypeptide(L)'
;MVADKLRGSTEKIRKKKKIVKKKAKLHRCSIESPSIQVADTDATDSSDRLVPMADESQSMGDFELDDDEDEPGDIELKQRNRNKNAKTIENRFTEGWLEVKRKKVAKALASRFDNTPVGGKKRDYTSSVLWNIKYLSSFKWVHLMEQLQYERAVSAHHMSAEIAQAKRVAAHFEEQVEKGRHLRKLEEKALKANGVWNKFQREIEQRKVLKPKRKKLKSSQAHSAAKDDDVLQMIFAE
;
A
#
# COMPACT_ATOMS: atom_id res chain seq x y z
N MET A 1 6.87 -64.68 -29.09
CA MET A 1 7.36 -64.34 -27.73
C MET A 1 7.71 -62.84 -27.56
N VAL A 2 6.91 -61.89 -28.09
CA VAL A 2 7.22 -60.44 -27.99
C VAL A 2 6.08 -59.63 -27.32
N ALA A 3 4.88 -60.19 -27.18
CA ALA A 3 3.72 -59.47 -26.65
C ALA A 3 3.68 -59.35 -25.11
N ASP A 4 4.28 -60.28 -24.36
CA ASP A 4 4.20 -60.24 -22.88
C ASP A 4 5.18 -59.26 -22.22
N LYS A 5 6.23 -58.85 -22.92
CA LYS A 5 7.26 -57.95 -22.36
C LYS A 5 6.79 -56.48 -22.28
N LEU A 6 5.77 -56.11 -23.07
CA LEU A 6 5.19 -54.76 -23.05
C LEU A 6 4.14 -54.58 -21.94
N ARG A 7 3.46 -55.64 -21.52
CA ARG A 7 2.40 -55.59 -20.49
C ARG A 7 2.96 -55.29 -19.09
N GLY A 8 4.13 -55.83 -18.75
CA GLY A 8 4.81 -55.57 -17.47
C GLY A 8 5.40 -54.16 -17.32
N SER A 9 5.67 -53.46 -18.44
CA SER A 9 6.21 -52.09 -18.42
C SER A 9 5.13 -51.05 -18.11
N THR A 10 3.92 -51.23 -18.65
CA THR A 10 2.81 -50.30 -18.46
C THR A 10 2.24 -50.32 -17.03
N GLU A 11 2.26 -51.49 -16.36
CA GLU A 11 1.86 -51.60 -14.95
C GLU A 11 2.85 -50.90 -13.99
N LYS A 12 4.15 -50.97 -14.26
CA LYS A 12 5.17 -50.26 -13.46
C LYS A 12 5.02 -48.74 -13.55
N ILE A 13 4.64 -48.22 -14.72
CA ILE A 13 4.36 -46.79 -14.93
C ILE A 13 3.07 -46.36 -14.18
N ARG A 14 2.01 -47.19 -14.22
CA ARG A 14 0.77 -46.93 -13.46
C ARG A 14 1.00 -46.96 -11.94
N LYS A 15 1.79 -47.90 -11.42
CA LYS A 15 2.13 -47.97 -9.98
C LYS A 15 2.98 -46.79 -9.52
N LYS A 16 3.97 -46.35 -10.30
CA LYS A 16 4.77 -45.13 -10.01
C LYS A 16 3.91 -43.86 -10.00
N LYS A 17 2.98 -43.69 -10.95
CA LYS A 17 2.04 -42.54 -10.95
C LYS A 17 1.10 -42.53 -9.73
N LYS A 18 0.68 -43.70 -9.22
CA LYS A 18 -0.17 -43.81 -8.02
C LYS A 18 0.58 -43.42 -6.74
N ILE A 19 1.89 -43.71 -6.66
CA ILE A 19 2.76 -43.31 -5.54
C ILE A 19 3.01 -41.80 -5.55
N VAL A 20 3.24 -41.20 -6.72
CA VAL A 20 3.40 -39.73 -6.85
C VAL A 20 2.10 -39.00 -6.51
N LYS A 21 0.93 -39.53 -6.90
CA LYS A 21 -0.37 -38.96 -6.50
C LYS A 21 -0.66 -39.07 -5.00
N LYS A 22 -0.18 -40.13 -4.33
CA LYS A 22 -0.34 -40.30 -2.87
C LYS A 22 0.62 -39.43 -2.03
N LYS A 23 1.71 -38.92 -2.61
CA LYS A 23 2.69 -38.08 -1.89
C LYS A 23 2.37 -36.57 -1.92
N ALA A 24 1.26 -36.16 -2.56
CA ALA A 24 0.83 -34.76 -2.65
C ALA A 24 -0.34 -34.42 -1.69
N LYS A 25 -0.40 -35.07 -0.53
CA LYS A 25 -1.39 -34.75 0.51
C LYS A 25 -0.72 -34.71 1.88
N LEU A 26 0.06 -33.65 2.13
CA LEU A 26 0.45 -33.25 3.47
C LEU A 26 0.83 -31.76 3.49
N HIS A 27 0.25 -31.08 4.48
CA HIS A 27 0.49 -29.71 4.96
C HIS A 27 -0.01 -28.53 4.12
N ARG A 28 -1.30 -28.26 4.33
CA ARG A 28 -1.87 -26.92 4.48
C ARG A 28 -1.01 -26.14 5.49
N CYS A 29 -0.21 -25.18 5.01
CA CYS A 29 0.41 -24.16 5.84
C CYS A 29 -0.45 -22.90 5.69
N SER A 30 -1.42 -22.74 6.60
CA SER A 30 -2.12 -21.47 6.78
C SER A 30 -1.09 -20.46 7.26
N ILE A 31 -0.74 -19.52 6.40
CA ILE A 31 -0.09 -18.29 6.83
C ILE A 31 -1.24 -17.47 7.39
N GLU A 32 -1.43 -17.54 8.69
CA GLU A 32 -2.32 -16.67 9.44
C GLU A 32 -1.79 -15.24 9.28
N SER A 33 -2.50 -14.46 8.47
CA SER A 33 -2.43 -13.01 8.57
C SER A 33 -2.79 -12.61 10.00
N PRO A 34 -2.07 -11.69 10.66
CA PRO A 34 -2.51 -11.15 11.94
C PRO A 34 -3.81 -10.37 11.69
N SER A 35 -4.92 -11.00 12.06
CA SER A 35 -6.23 -10.36 12.17
C SER A 35 -6.10 -9.28 13.23
N ILE A 36 -6.19 -8.03 12.80
CA ILE A 36 -6.47 -6.91 13.70
C ILE A 36 -7.87 -7.16 14.23
N GLN A 37 -7.95 -7.64 15.47
CA GLN A 37 -9.18 -7.71 16.23
C GLN A 37 -9.59 -6.28 16.56
N VAL A 38 -10.63 -5.81 15.87
CA VAL A 38 -11.39 -4.64 16.31
C VAL A 38 -12.34 -5.17 17.38
N ALA A 39 -12.22 -4.63 18.59
CA ALA A 39 -13.03 -5.03 19.73
C ALA A 39 -14.50 -4.65 19.49
N ASP A 40 -15.39 -5.60 19.76
CA ASP A 40 -16.82 -5.37 19.90
C ASP A 40 -17.06 -4.46 21.12
N THR A 41 -17.77 -3.35 20.92
CA THR A 41 -18.39 -2.60 22.01
C THR A 41 -19.88 -2.89 21.99
N ASP A 42 -20.31 -3.67 22.98
CA ASP A 42 -21.71 -3.95 23.28
C ASP A 42 -22.50 -2.70 23.70
N ALA A 43 -23.75 -2.69 23.24
CA ALA A 43 -24.98 -2.27 23.93
C ALA A 43 -25.13 -0.83 24.45
N THR A 44 -26.10 -0.11 23.87
CA THR A 44 -27.29 0.33 24.63
C THR A 44 -28.52 0.38 23.72
N ASP A 45 -29.44 -0.53 24.01
CA ASP A 45 -30.87 -0.49 23.72
C ASP A 45 -31.52 0.69 24.47
N SER A 46 -32.34 1.49 23.78
CA SER A 46 -33.33 2.32 24.43
C SER A 46 -34.45 2.63 23.44
N SER A 47 -35.52 1.87 23.59
CA SER A 47 -36.85 2.11 23.05
C SER A 47 -37.43 3.47 23.50
N ASP A 48 -38.42 3.91 22.72
CA ASP A 48 -39.45 4.91 23.03
C ASP A 48 -39.06 6.39 23.12
N ARG A 49 -39.34 7.09 22.03
CA ARG A 49 -40.15 8.33 22.08
C ARG A 49 -40.91 8.56 20.78
N LEU A 50 -42.18 8.16 20.81
CA LEU A 50 -43.24 8.69 19.94
C LEU A 50 -43.34 10.22 20.09
N VAL A 51 -43.33 10.93 18.97
CA VAL A 51 -43.92 12.27 18.85
C VAL A 51 -44.86 12.24 17.63
N PRO A 52 -46.14 12.62 17.77
CA PRO A 52 -47.14 12.48 16.72
C PRO A 52 -47.10 13.62 15.70
N MET A 53 -47.64 13.28 14.52
CA MET A 53 -47.80 14.05 13.28
C MET A 53 -48.27 15.50 13.46
N ALA A 54 -47.67 16.40 12.67
CA ALA A 54 -48.37 17.52 12.08
C ALA A 54 -48.17 17.45 10.55
N ASP A 55 -49.30 17.40 9.87
CA ASP A 55 -49.52 17.55 8.44
C ASP A 55 -49.04 18.92 7.97
N GLU A 56 -48.13 18.94 6.99
CA GLU A 56 -48.05 20.06 6.06
C GLU A 56 -47.67 19.54 4.67
N SER A 57 -48.71 19.23 3.90
CA SER A 57 -48.62 19.05 2.47
C SER A 57 -48.13 20.32 1.77
N GLN A 58 -46.89 20.31 1.27
CA GLN A 58 -46.46 21.17 0.16
C GLN A 58 -45.65 20.35 -0.85
N SER A 59 -46.24 20.23 -2.03
CA SER A 59 -45.63 19.71 -3.25
C SER A 59 -44.36 20.49 -3.60
N MET A 60 -43.22 19.82 -3.63
CA MET A 60 -42.05 20.31 -4.36
C MET A 60 -41.24 19.10 -4.80
N GLY A 61 -40.87 19.09 -6.09
CA GLY A 61 -40.59 17.90 -6.87
C GLY A 61 -39.56 16.94 -6.27
N ASP A 62 -39.81 15.66 -6.52
CA ASP A 62 -38.81 14.60 -6.55
C ASP A 62 -37.72 14.98 -7.56
N PHE A 63 -36.74 15.75 -7.09
CA PHE A 63 -35.43 15.85 -7.70
C PHE A 63 -34.65 14.68 -7.13
N GLU A 64 -34.70 13.57 -7.85
CA GLU A 64 -33.88 12.38 -7.64
C GLU A 64 -32.41 12.82 -7.75
N LEU A 65 -31.84 13.23 -6.62
CA LEU A 65 -30.41 13.29 -6.43
C LEU A 65 -29.98 11.84 -6.36
N ASP A 66 -29.51 11.33 -7.49
CA ASP A 66 -28.58 10.22 -7.51
C ASP A 66 -27.35 10.65 -6.69
N ASP A 67 -27.44 10.47 -5.36
CA ASP A 67 -26.30 10.41 -4.46
C ASP A 67 -25.49 9.17 -4.86
N ASP A 68 -24.72 9.31 -5.95
CA ASP A 68 -23.54 8.50 -6.25
C ASP A 68 -22.49 8.76 -5.14
N GLU A 69 -22.81 8.34 -3.91
CA GLU A 69 -21.82 8.05 -2.89
C GLU A 69 -20.94 6.91 -3.45
N ASP A 70 -19.88 7.28 -4.17
CA ASP A 70 -18.83 6.35 -4.60
C ASP A 70 -18.19 5.75 -3.34
N GLU A 71 -18.78 4.68 -2.82
CA GLU A 71 -18.21 3.84 -1.78
C GLU A 71 -16.79 3.42 -2.23
N PRO A 72 -15.74 3.68 -1.42
CA PRO A 72 -14.34 3.59 -1.85
C PRO A 72 -13.89 2.19 -2.30
N GLY A 73 -14.74 1.16 -2.13
CA GLY A 73 -14.52 -0.20 -2.62
C GLY A 73 -14.90 -0.45 -4.10
N ASP A 74 -15.78 0.38 -4.68
CA ASP A 74 -16.37 0.09 -6.01
C ASP A 74 -15.49 0.50 -7.18
N ILE A 75 -14.57 1.44 -6.97
CA ILE A 75 -13.59 1.88 -7.95
C ILE A 75 -12.63 0.73 -8.32
N GLU A 76 -12.21 -0.05 -7.32
CA GLU A 76 -11.27 -1.16 -7.51
C GLU A 76 -11.94 -2.36 -8.23
N LEU A 77 -13.22 -2.59 -7.95
CA LEU A 77 -14.03 -3.64 -8.57
C LEU A 77 -14.36 -3.34 -10.04
N LYS A 78 -14.65 -2.07 -10.38
CA LYS A 78 -14.82 -1.59 -11.76
C LYS A 78 -13.55 -1.78 -12.61
N GLN A 79 -12.38 -1.48 -12.05
CA GLN A 79 -11.09 -1.70 -12.74
C GLN A 79 -10.82 -3.18 -13.00
N ARG A 80 -11.09 -4.07 -12.03
CA ARG A 80 -10.96 -5.52 -12.21
C ARG A 80 -11.95 -6.10 -13.23
N ASN A 81 -13.16 -5.54 -13.34
CA ASN A 81 -14.19 -6.04 -14.25
C ASN A 81 -13.98 -5.65 -15.72
N ARG A 82 -13.38 -4.48 -16.00
CA ARG A 82 -13.04 -4.06 -17.38
C ARG A 82 -12.08 -5.03 -18.09
N ASN A 83 -11.25 -5.74 -17.32
CA ASN A 83 -10.20 -6.59 -17.88
C ASN A 83 -10.64 -8.05 -18.10
N LYS A 84 -11.87 -8.43 -17.69
CA LYS A 84 -12.36 -9.81 -17.80
C LYS A 84 -12.62 -10.28 -19.24
N ASN A 85 -12.84 -9.34 -20.17
CA ASN A 85 -13.08 -9.63 -21.60
C ASN A 85 -11.84 -9.41 -22.49
N ALA A 86 -10.73 -8.91 -21.94
CA ALA A 86 -9.48 -8.81 -22.68
C ALA A 86 -8.75 -10.15 -22.62
N LYS A 87 -8.63 -10.84 -23.76
CA LYS A 87 -7.70 -11.98 -23.96
C LYS A 87 -6.21 -11.59 -23.85
N THR A 88 -5.91 -10.40 -23.33
CA THR A 88 -4.56 -9.99 -23.02
C THR A 88 -4.18 -10.70 -21.74
N ILE A 89 -3.29 -11.68 -21.85
CA ILE A 89 -2.58 -12.21 -20.69
C ILE A 89 -1.86 -11.01 -20.08
N GLU A 90 -2.41 -10.44 -19.01
CA GLU A 90 -1.73 -9.39 -18.27
C GLU A 90 -0.39 -9.97 -17.80
N ASN A 91 0.71 -9.36 -18.25
CA ASN A 91 2.03 -9.71 -17.77
C ASN A 91 2.07 -9.40 -16.27
N ARG A 92 1.86 -10.42 -15.43
CA ARG A 92 1.92 -10.31 -13.96
C ARG A 92 3.26 -9.76 -13.48
N PHE A 93 4.31 -9.97 -14.26
CA PHE A 93 5.66 -9.53 -13.98
C PHE A 93 6.26 -8.94 -15.26
N THR A 94 6.81 -7.74 -15.14
CA THR A 94 7.56 -7.05 -16.19
C THR A 94 9.03 -7.49 -16.22
N GLU A 95 9.58 -7.82 -15.05
CA GLU A 95 11.00 -8.10 -14.85
C GLU A 95 11.20 -9.30 -13.92
N GLY A 96 12.37 -9.93 -14.01
CA GLY A 96 12.73 -11.08 -13.19
C GLY A 96 14.23 -11.29 -13.08
N TRP A 97 14.64 -12.05 -12.06
CA TRP A 97 16.05 -12.30 -11.74
C TRP A 97 16.39 -13.78 -11.87
N LEU A 98 17.57 -14.06 -12.45
CA LEU A 98 18.08 -15.42 -12.63
C LEU A 98 19.47 -15.55 -12.00
N GLU A 99 19.58 -16.38 -10.97
CA GLU A 99 20.85 -16.64 -10.28
C GLU A 99 21.55 -17.87 -10.88
N VAL A 100 22.78 -17.70 -11.35
CA VAL A 100 23.59 -18.78 -11.94
C VAL A 100 24.80 -19.06 -11.05
N LYS A 101 25.02 -20.34 -10.70
CA LYS A 101 26.16 -20.76 -9.87
C LYS A 101 27.55 -20.43 -10.45
N ARG A 102 27.69 -20.47 -11.78
CA ARG A 102 28.98 -20.27 -12.48
C ARG A 102 28.95 -18.98 -13.31
N LYS A 103 29.88 -18.05 -13.04
CA LYS A 103 30.00 -16.77 -13.76
C LYS A 103 30.16 -16.93 -15.28
N LYS A 104 30.91 -17.95 -15.73
CA LYS A 104 31.10 -18.23 -17.17
C LYS A 104 29.79 -18.55 -17.88
N VAL A 105 28.91 -19.33 -17.22
CA VAL A 105 27.60 -19.69 -17.76
C VAL A 105 26.69 -18.47 -17.79
N ALA A 106 26.70 -17.64 -16.74
CA ALA A 106 25.92 -16.41 -16.70
C ALA A 106 26.26 -15.46 -17.86
N LYS A 107 27.56 -15.25 -18.11
CA LYS A 107 28.03 -14.42 -19.23
C LYS A 107 27.59 -15.00 -20.58
N ALA A 108 27.76 -16.31 -20.78
CA ALA A 108 27.34 -16.97 -22.01
C ALA A 108 25.82 -16.90 -22.24
N LEU A 109 25.01 -17.03 -21.18
CA LEU A 109 23.56 -16.90 -21.26
C LEU A 109 23.14 -15.48 -21.63
N ALA A 110 23.71 -14.47 -20.96
CA ALA A 110 23.42 -13.07 -21.27
C ALA A 110 23.78 -12.76 -22.74
N SER A 111 24.99 -13.07 -23.18
CA SER A 111 25.40 -12.83 -24.58
C SER A 111 24.58 -13.61 -25.60
N ARG A 112 24.06 -14.79 -25.25
CA ARG A 112 23.29 -15.63 -26.18
C ARG A 112 21.83 -15.22 -26.27
N PHE A 113 21.22 -14.83 -25.16
CA PHE A 113 19.79 -14.56 -25.11
C PHE A 113 19.46 -13.08 -25.27
N ASP A 114 20.39 -12.17 -25.01
CA ASP A 114 20.13 -10.74 -25.17
C ASP A 114 19.69 -10.41 -26.60
N ASN A 115 18.59 -9.67 -26.72
CA ASN A 115 17.93 -9.29 -27.97
C ASN A 115 17.49 -10.48 -28.86
N THR A 116 17.35 -11.67 -28.31
CA THR A 116 16.79 -12.83 -29.04
C THR A 116 15.31 -13.00 -28.76
N PRO A 117 14.51 -13.49 -29.73
CA PRO A 117 13.10 -13.77 -29.48
C PRO A 117 12.95 -14.88 -28.43
N VAL A 118 11.98 -14.72 -27.53
CA VAL A 118 11.65 -15.69 -26.48
C VAL A 118 11.29 -17.06 -27.07
N GLY A 119 10.79 -17.05 -28.30
CA GLY A 119 10.31 -18.23 -29.00
C GLY A 119 8.90 -18.60 -28.58
N GLY A 120 8.47 -19.79 -28.98
CA GLY A 120 7.09 -20.27 -28.80
C GLY A 120 6.41 -20.57 -30.13
N LYS A 121 5.11 -20.83 -30.10
CA LYS A 121 4.34 -21.02 -31.34
C LYS A 121 4.12 -19.64 -31.96
N LYS A 122 4.14 -19.54 -33.30
CA LYS A 122 3.91 -18.28 -34.03
C LYS A 122 2.62 -17.53 -33.64
N ARG A 123 1.64 -18.23 -33.08
CA ARG A 123 0.35 -17.66 -32.66
C ARG A 123 0.34 -17.19 -31.20
N ASP A 124 1.39 -17.49 -30.44
CA ASP A 124 1.50 -17.09 -29.03
C ASP A 124 2.03 -15.65 -28.95
N TYR A 125 1.48 -14.85 -28.03
CA TYR A 125 1.86 -13.45 -27.83
C TYR A 125 3.38 -13.28 -27.57
N THR A 126 4.00 -14.27 -26.93
CA THR A 126 5.42 -14.24 -26.57
C THR A 126 6.35 -14.49 -27.76
N SER A 127 5.84 -14.92 -28.92
CA SER A 127 6.68 -15.33 -30.05
C SER A 127 7.51 -14.18 -30.63
N SER A 128 7.00 -12.96 -30.57
CA SER A 128 7.68 -11.75 -31.06
C SER A 128 8.40 -10.96 -29.96
N VAL A 129 8.19 -11.33 -28.69
CA VAL A 129 8.84 -10.66 -27.55
C VAL A 129 10.32 -11.00 -27.55
N LEU A 130 11.16 -9.97 -27.37
CA LEU A 130 12.60 -10.12 -27.24
C LEU A 130 12.99 -10.26 -25.77
N TRP A 131 13.98 -11.10 -25.50
CA TRP A 131 14.67 -11.12 -24.22
C TRP A 131 15.52 -9.86 -24.08
N ASN A 132 15.45 -9.23 -22.90
CA ASN A 132 16.41 -8.21 -22.45
C ASN A 132 17.08 -8.75 -21.19
N ILE A 133 18.34 -9.18 -21.29
CA ILE A 133 19.03 -9.86 -20.18
C ILE A 133 20.42 -9.26 -20.02
N LYS A 134 20.66 -8.67 -18.85
CA LYS A 134 21.97 -8.12 -18.49
C LYS A 134 22.66 -8.98 -17.44
N TYR A 135 23.96 -9.24 -17.64
CA TYR A 135 24.79 -9.83 -16.60
C TYR A 135 25.25 -8.76 -15.61
N LEU A 136 24.97 -8.97 -14.33
CA LEU A 136 25.49 -8.14 -13.24
C LEU A 136 26.58 -8.89 -12.48
N SER A 137 27.80 -8.34 -12.49
CA SER A 137 28.91 -8.89 -11.71
C SER A 137 28.70 -8.66 -10.23
N SER A 138 29.05 -9.65 -9.41
CA SER A 138 29.05 -9.56 -7.94
C SER A 138 27.69 -9.29 -7.28
N PHE A 139 26.61 -9.29 -8.07
CA PHE A 139 25.24 -9.19 -7.57
C PHE A 139 24.72 -10.55 -7.11
N LYS A 140 24.03 -10.58 -5.97
CA LYS A 140 23.43 -11.79 -5.38
C LYS A 140 21.96 -11.53 -5.08
N TRP A 141 21.14 -12.58 -5.10
CA TRP A 141 19.73 -12.50 -4.75
C TRP A 141 19.48 -11.84 -3.38
N VAL A 142 20.39 -12.07 -2.42
CA VAL A 142 20.33 -11.46 -1.08
C VAL A 142 20.28 -9.93 -1.15
N HIS A 143 21.07 -9.29 -2.03
CA HIS A 143 21.09 -7.83 -2.13
C HIS A 143 19.76 -7.28 -2.65
N LEU A 144 19.09 -8.00 -3.57
CA LEU A 144 17.77 -7.63 -4.06
C LEU A 144 16.72 -7.73 -2.94
N MET A 145 16.74 -8.84 -2.20
CA MET A 145 15.79 -9.06 -1.10
C MET A 145 15.99 -8.06 0.02
N GLU A 146 17.24 -7.76 0.36
CA GLU A 146 17.61 -6.76 1.35
C GLU A 146 17.08 -5.38 0.94
N GLN A 147 17.30 -4.96 -0.31
CA GLN A 147 16.77 -3.71 -0.83
C GLN A 147 15.24 -3.68 -0.78
N LEU A 148 14.56 -4.74 -1.24
CA LEU A 148 13.11 -4.84 -1.21
C LEU A 148 12.54 -4.79 0.21
N GLN A 149 13.20 -5.47 1.16
CA GLN A 149 12.83 -5.46 2.56
C GLN A 149 13.04 -4.08 3.17
N TYR A 150 14.16 -3.43 2.86
CA TYR A 150 14.47 -2.08 3.30
C TYR A 150 13.42 -1.08 2.80
N GLU A 151 13.09 -1.09 1.52
CA GLU A 151 12.06 -0.21 0.93
C GLU A 151 10.70 -0.41 1.60
N ARG A 152 10.30 -1.67 1.81
CA ARG A 152 9.05 -2.00 2.52
C ARG A 152 9.08 -1.51 3.97
N ALA A 153 10.20 -1.69 4.67
CA ALA A 153 10.36 -1.23 6.05
C ALA A 153 10.30 0.29 6.15
N VAL A 154 10.97 1.00 5.24
CA VAL A 154 10.95 2.48 5.17
C VAL A 154 9.53 2.99 4.89
N SER A 155 8.83 2.38 3.92
CA SER A 155 7.45 2.74 3.59
C SER A 155 6.50 2.48 4.78
N ALA A 156 6.61 1.32 5.43
CA ALA A 156 5.82 1.01 6.62
C ALA A 156 6.12 1.97 7.79
N HIS A 157 7.37 2.36 7.97
CA HIS A 157 7.78 3.34 8.97
C HIS A 157 7.17 4.72 8.68
N HIS A 158 7.21 5.18 7.43
CA HIS A 158 6.60 6.43 7.01
C HIS A 158 5.10 6.45 7.29
N MET A 159 4.37 5.43 6.83
CA MET A 159 2.93 5.31 7.09
C MET A 159 2.63 5.27 8.60
N SER A 160 3.41 4.53 9.38
CA SER A 160 3.23 4.47 10.83
C SER A 160 3.46 5.83 11.51
N ALA A 161 4.43 6.61 11.02
CA ALA A 161 4.69 7.96 11.52
C ALA A 161 3.55 8.93 11.19
N GLU A 162 3.00 8.87 9.98
CA GLU A 162 1.83 9.65 9.57
C GLU A 162 0.60 9.30 10.40
N ILE A 163 0.32 8.00 10.57
CA ILE A 163 -0.78 7.52 11.42
C ILE A 163 -0.57 7.97 12.87
N ALA A 164 0.66 7.88 13.39
CA ALA A 164 0.96 8.32 14.75
C ALA A 164 0.75 9.84 14.92
N GLN A 165 1.09 10.65 13.92
CA GLN A 165 0.81 12.09 13.93
C GLN A 165 -0.70 12.37 13.91
N ALA A 166 -1.45 11.73 13.02
CA ALA A 166 -2.91 11.87 12.95
C ALA A 166 -3.58 11.46 14.27
N LYS A 167 -3.15 10.32 14.86
CA LYS A 167 -3.65 9.85 16.15
C LYS A 167 -3.36 10.84 17.28
N ARG A 168 -2.16 11.43 17.34
CA ARG A 168 -1.84 12.46 18.35
C ARG A 168 -2.76 13.68 18.23
N VAL A 169 -3.03 14.14 17.00
CA VAL A 169 -3.92 15.29 16.76
C VAL A 169 -5.36 14.95 17.14
N ALA A 170 -5.85 13.76 16.77
CA ALA A 170 -7.20 13.30 17.10
C ALA A 170 -7.40 13.16 18.61
N ALA A 171 -6.46 12.50 19.32
CA ALA A 171 -6.50 12.35 20.77
C ALA A 171 -6.48 13.71 21.49
N HIS A 172 -5.67 14.66 21.01
CA HIS A 172 -5.68 16.00 21.56
C HIS A 172 -7.03 16.70 21.33
N PHE A 173 -7.64 16.56 20.14
CA PHE A 173 -8.95 17.13 19.88
C PHE A 173 -10.04 16.53 20.77
N GLU A 174 -10.05 15.22 20.96
CA GLU A 174 -10.94 14.52 21.87
C GLU A 174 -10.83 15.05 23.29
N GLU A 175 -9.60 15.19 23.80
CA GLU A 175 -9.35 15.76 25.13
C GLU A 175 -9.89 17.20 25.26
N GLN A 176 -9.72 18.04 24.23
CA GLN A 176 -10.24 19.41 24.24
C GLN A 176 -11.78 19.46 24.19
N VAL A 177 -12.41 18.56 23.43
CA VAL A 177 -13.87 18.44 23.35
C VAL A 177 -14.43 17.97 24.69
N GLU A 178 -13.80 16.99 25.34
CA GLU A 178 -14.18 16.53 26.68
C GLU A 178 -14.05 17.63 27.74
N LYS A 179 -12.92 18.36 27.74
CA LYS A 179 -12.75 19.54 28.60
C LYS A 179 -13.84 20.58 28.35
N GLY A 180 -14.16 20.86 27.08
CA GLY A 180 -15.25 21.77 26.71
C GLY A 180 -16.62 21.30 27.23
N ARG A 181 -16.95 20.01 27.07
CA ARG A 181 -18.19 19.41 27.61
C ARG A 181 -18.23 19.49 29.14
N HIS A 182 -17.12 19.23 29.82
CA HIS A 182 -17.02 19.31 31.27
C HIS A 182 -17.23 20.75 31.78
N LEU A 183 -16.53 21.72 31.18
CA LEU A 183 -16.66 23.14 31.52
C LEU A 183 -18.09 23.64 31.31
N ARG A 184 -18.75 23.26 30.21
CA ARG A 184 -20.15 23.60 29.94
C ARG A 184 -21.10 23.07 31.02
N LYS A 185 -20.91 21.82 31.48
CA LYS A 185 -21.70 21.25 32.58
C LYS A 185 -21.48 21.99 33.90
N LEU A 186 -20.27 22.48 34.18
CA LEU A 186 -20.00 23.30 35.37
C LEU A 186 -20.65 24.68 35.26
N GLU A 187 -20.55 25.33 34.10
CA GLU A 187 -21.20 26.61 33.82
C GLU A 187 -22.72 26.52 34.04
N GLU A 188 -23.37 25.49 33.48
CA GLU A 188 -24.82 25.26 33.67
C GLU A 188 -25.20 25.05 35.14
N LYS A 189 -24.36 24.39 35.95
CA LYS A 189 -24.59 24.22 37.40
C LYS A 189 -24.41 25.53 38.16
N ALA A 190 -23.37 26.30 37.84
CA ALA A 190 -23.11 27.59 38.48
C ALA A 190 -24.24 28.59 38.21
N LEU A 191 -24.73 28.63 36.96
CA LEU A 191 -25.84 29.50 36.57
C LEU A 191 -27.15 29.12 37.27
N LYS A 192 -27.45 27.82 37.39
CA LYS A 192 -28.62 27.31 38.15
C LYS A 192 -28.56 27.62 39.65
N ALA A 193 -27.37 27.75 40.21
CA ALA A 193 -27.15 28.10 41.61
C ALA A 193 -27.11 29.63 41.86
N ASN A 194 -27.56 30.44 40.90
CA ASN A 194 -27.48 31.91 40.90
C ASN A 194 -26.05 32.48 41.07
N GLY A 195 -25.02 31.70 40.75
CA GLY A 195 -23.62 32.13 40.78
C GLY A 195 -23.21 32.85 39.50
N VAL A 196 -22.40 33.91 39.60
CA VAL A 196 -21.83 34.62 38.45
C VAL A 196 -20.66 33.79 37.90
N TRP A 197 -20.84 33.21 36.70
CA TRP A 197 -19.75 32.55 35.99
C TRP A 197 -18.95 33.58 35.18
N ASN A 198 -17.80 33.99 35.71
CA ASN A 198 -16.87 34.83 34.96
C ASN A 198 -16.27 34.00 33.82
N LYS A 199 -16.67 34.27 32.57
CA LYS A 199 -15.96 33.78 31.39
C LYS A 199 -14.55 34.35 31.44
N PHE A 200 -13.61 33.61 32.01
CA PHE A 200 -12.19 33.89 31.84
C PHE A 200 -11.90 33.80 30.34
N GLN A 201 -11.88 34.95 29.69
CA GLN A 201 -11.39 35.12 28.34
C GLN A 201 -9.94 34.66 28.39
N ARG A 202 -9.63 33.52 27.78
CA ARG A 202 -8.29 32.94 27.81
C ARG A 202 -7.28 34.03 27.42
N GLU A 203 -6.51 34.54 28.37
CA GLU A 203 -5.33 35.39 28.12
C GLU A 203 -4.18 34.53 27.56
N ILE A 204 -4.49 33.64 26.63
CA ILE A 204 -3.47 32.95 25.86
C ILE A 204 -3.26 33.81 24.64
N GLU A 205 -2.31 34.74 24.72
CA GLU A 205 -1.80 35.39 23.51
C GLU A 205 -1.30 34.28 22.59
N GLN A 206 -1.99 34.10 21.45
CA GLN A 206 -1.50 33.21 20.41
C GLN A 206 -0.09 33.66 20.03
N ARG A 207 0.92 32.85 20.37
CA ARG A 207 2.29 33.08 19.89
C ARG A 207 2.21 33.22 18.37
N LYS A 208 2.55 34.41 17.85
CA LYS A 208 2.60 34.65 16.41
C LYS A 208 3.46 33.56 15.79
N VAL A 209 2.87 32.72 14.94
CA VAL A 209 3.59 31.69 14.20
C VAL A 209 4.72 32.40 13.46
N LEU A 210 5.97 32.16 13.87
CA LEU A 210 7.12 32.66 13.16
C LEU A 210 7.09 31.98 11.79
N LYS A 211 6.56 32.68 10.78
CA LYS A 211 6.70 32.26 9.39
C LYS A 211 8.20 32.03 9.19
N PRO A 212 8.65 30.83 8.78
CA PRO A 212 10.07 30.62 8.54
C PRO A 212 10.50 31.67 7.52
N LYS A 213 11.34 32.62 7.95
CA LYS A 213 11.96 33.56 7.01
C LYS A 213 12.75 32.67 6.07
N ARG A 214 12.25 32.47 4.85
CA ARG A 214 13.09 32.08 3.72
C ARG A 214 14.24 33.09 3.74
N LYS A 215 15.42 32.66 4.21
CA LYS A 215 16.64 33.42 4.03
C LYS A 215 16.82 33.50 2.52
N LYS A 216 16.33 34.57 1.90
CA LYS A 216 16.86 35.01 0.61
C LYS A 216 18.29 35.36 0.90
N LEU A 217 19.19 34.40 0.68
CA LEU A 217 20.60 34.68 0.49
C LEU A 217 20.66 35.77 -0.57
N LYS A 218 20.98 36.99 -0.16
CA LYS A 218 21.33 38.06 -1.10
C LYS A 218 22.63 37.61 -1.74
N SER A 219 22.54 37.01 -2.92
CA SER A 219 23.67 36.82 -3.82
C SER A 219 24.06 38.19 -4.38
N SER A 220 24.70 39.01 -3.55
CA SER A 220 25.43 40.19 -3.99
C SER A 220 26.89 39.81 -4.19
N GLN A 221 27.13 38.92 -5.15
CA GLN A 221 28.39 38.76 -5.85
C GLN A 221 28.07 37.91 -7.08
N ALA A 222 28.35 38.41 -8.27
CA ALA A 222 28.30 37.62 -9.48
C ALA A 222 29.10 36.32 -9.24
N HIS A 223 28.49 35.18 -9.53
CA HIS A 223 29.17 33.88 -9.49
C HIS A 223 30.28 33.92 -10.54
N SER A 224 31.53 34.10 -10.10
CA SER A 224 32.70 33.87 -10.94
C SER A 224 32.98 32.37 -10.98
N ALA A 225 33.30 31.88 -12.17
CA ALA A 225 33.57 30.46 -12.45
C ALA A 225 34.60 29.81 -11.48
N ALA A 226 35.46 30.61 -10.86
CA ALA A 226 36.46 30.15 -9.89
C ALA A 226 35.88 29.52 -8.61
N LYS A 227 34.62 29.79 -8.23
CA LYS A 227 34.00 29.15 -7.04
C LYS A 227 33.40 27.78 -7.37
N ASP A 228 33.06 27.54 -8.63
CA ASP A 228 32.54 26.25 -9.06
C ASP A 228 33.67 25.21 -9.13
N ASP A 229 34.90 25.62 -9.47
CA ASP A 229 36.08 24.74 -9.46
C ASP A 229 36.42 24.19 -8.07
N ASP A 230 36.26 24.99 -7.01
CA ASP A 230 36.52 24.59 -5.62
C ASP A 230 35.48 23.56 -5.14
N VAL A 231 34.23 23.73 -5.56
CA VAL A 231 33.15 22.77 -5.30
C VAL A 231 33.36 21.48 -6.11
N LEU A 232 33.81 21.58 -7.36
CA LEU A 232 34.14 20.43 -8.19
C LEU A 232 35.33 19.65 -7.63
N GLN A 233 36.35 20.32 -7.10
CA GLN A 233 37.46 19.66 -6.42
C GLN A 233 37.00 18.92 -5.16
N MET A 234 36.08 19.50 -4.38
CA MET A 234 35.56 18.83 -3.18
C MET A 234 34.66 17.62 -3.49
N ILE A 235 34.04 17.60 -4.67
CA ILE A 235 33.17 16.49 -5.13
C ILE A 235 33.97 15.38 -5.84
N PHE A 236 35.04 15.74 -6.58
CA PHE A 236 35.78 14.81 -7.43
C PHE A 236 37.20 14.48 -6.95
N ALA A 237 37.65 15.01 -5.80
CA ALA A 237 38.87 14.56 -5.15
C ALA A 237 38.60 13.29 -4.31
N GLU A 238 38.71 12.13 -4.96
CA GLU A 238 39.02 10.85 -4.33
C GLU A 238 40.36 10.33 -4.87
#